data_AF-A0A913Y9F6-F1
#
_entry.id   AF-A0A913Y9F6-F1
#
_cell.length_a   1.000
_cell.length_b   1.000
_cell.length_c   1.000
_cell.angle_alpha   90.00
_cell.angle_beta   90.00
_cell.angle_gamma   90.00
#
_symmetry.space_group_name_H-M   'P 1'
#
loop_
_entity.id
_entity.type
_entity.pdbx_description
1 polymer ?
#
loop_
_entity_poly.entity_id
_entity_poly.type
_entity_poly.pdbx_seq_one_letter_code
_entity_poly.pdbx_strand_id
1 'polypeptide(L)'
;MDQILKGIVASDHPESVKKSLIQQLVSKAANEIPEEQCVSIFEMSSLWMSDGNSEFLSDSGKLVLSSWGKHHRDVFQRFFTEDYLVRFLDDADKLTIGSVNYVRTAFDLLQHTPQIFSLYTIIRHRATSWINIKADIDFSAAVCRLLIDYNHCWPVGDHLIQTCFALVNCLSKTELPKSSKQELKSCIRNAGTIAALLNRIWTKNQNFIFTVLTELFKIISAPGPNPSVALGSIAQFFSPEVIDTATNMVARSPTVSDDNLSLALSRMISWLSWPGGKRVDQWIICFLRALAIAGKHSILIQVTLEKLPQVFSRLLFPMVRESTMAVLSHMLLSFQHSPQAFHLIVEHVPDLVKTLKKEDSVSSQSCLQTLTELVHCLMYRHSGFPELYGPVLDCLQDFHKPSEAMIKKWLTQTAWAAQAIHMNLARVTPKSETGRTGLVNLGNTCYMNSIIQALYMLDE
;
A
#
# COMPACT_ATOMS: atom_id res chain seq x y z
N MET A 1 -21.98 43.49 9.27
CA MET A 1 -20.65 42.83 9.37
C MET A 1 -20.35 41.99 8.14
N ASP A 2 -21.37 41.33 7.58
CA ASP A 2 -21.33 40.60 6.31
C ASP A 2 -20.79 41.44 5.14
N GLN A 3 -21.24 42.69 4.97
CA GLN A 3 -20.75 43.56 3.88
C GLN A 3 -19.27 43.92 4.03
N ILE A 4 -18.78 44.04 5.28
CA ILE A 4 -17.37 44.32 5.57
C ILE A 4 -16.53 43.09 5.19
N LEU A 5 -16.99 41.88 5.53
CA LEU A 5 -16.34 40.62 5.15
C LEU A 5 -16.26 40.47 3.63
N LYS A 6 -17.36 40.74 2.91
CA LYS A 6 -17.38 40.76 1.44
C LYS A 6 -16.40 41.80 0.87
N GLY A 7 -16.37 43.01 1.44
CA GLY A 7 -15.45 44.07 1.05
C GLY A 7 -13.98 43.71 1.26
N ILE A 8 -13.62 43.06 2.37
CA ILE A 8 -12.24 42.61 2.63
C ILE A 8 -11.82 41.57 1.60
N VAL A 9 -12.68 40.59 1.31
CA VAL A 9 -12.37 39.55 0.32
C VAL A 9 -12.21 40.15 -1.08
N ALA A 10 -13.09 41.08 -1.46
CA ALA A 10 -13.07 41.76 -2.75
C ALA A 10 -11.95 42.81 -2.91
N SER A 11 -11.30 43.23 -1.82
CA SER A 11 -10.23 44.23 -1.87
C SER A 11 -8.96 43.73 -2.59
N ASP A 12 -8.12 44.64 -3.07
CA ASP A 12 -6.84 44.31 -3.72
C ASP A 12 -5.69 44.04 -2.73
N HIS A 13 -6.00 43.91 -1.43
CA HIS A 13 -4.98 43.66 -0.42
C HIS A 13 -4.36 42.25 -0.52
N PRO A 14 -3.10 42.06 -0.10
CA PRO A 14 -2.49 40.73 -0.01
C PRO A 14 -3.29 39.79 0.90
N GLU A 15 -3.30 38.49 0.59
CA GLU A 15 -4.05 37.49 1.37
C GLU A 15 -3.67 37.48 2.85
N SER A 16 -2.40 37.72 3.20
CA SER A 16 -1.95 37.82 4.59
C SER A 16 -2.65 38.95 5.36
N VAL A 17 -2.83 40.11 4.72
CA VAL A 17 -3.52 41.27 5.29
C VAL A 17 -5.01 40.98 5.41
N LYS A 18 -5.62 40.38 4.37
CA LYS A 18 -7.03 39.96 4.41
C LYS A 18 -7.28 38.96 5.55
N LYS A 19 -6.41 37.94 5.72
CA LYS A 19 -6.49 36.97 6.83
C LYS A 19 -6.44 37.67 8.18
N SER A 20 -5.53 38.64 8.36
CA SER A 20 -5.42 39.41 9.62
C SER A 20 -6.67 40.26 9.90
N LEU A 21 -7.24 40.91 8.89
CA LEU A 21 -8.46 41.71 9.04
C LEU A 21 -9.66 40.83 9.40
N ILE A 22 -9.79 39.66 8.76
CA ILE A 22 -10.83 38.68 9.08
C ILE A 22 -10.66 38.18 10.53
N GLN A 23 -9.44 37.86 10.96
CA GLN A 23 -9.17 37.46 12.35
C GLN A 23 -9.57 38.54 13.36
N GLN A 24 -9.30 39.82 13.05
CA GLN A 24 -9.70 40.94 13.90
C GLN A 24 -11.23 41.16 13.93
N LEU A 25 -11.94 40.86 12.85
CA LEU A 25 -13.40 40.88 12.86
C LEU A 25 -13.97 39.71 13.66
N VAL A 26 -13.37 38.54 13.50
CA VAL A 26 -13.74 37.31 14.22
C VAL A 26 -13.59 37.46 15.74
N SER A 27 -12.63 38.25 16.23
CA SER A 27 -12.52 38.53 17.67
C SER A 27 -13.71 39.31 18.24
N LYS A 28 -14.52 39.95 17.38
CA LYS A 28 -15.76 40.64 17.73
C LYS A 28 -17.01 39.78 17.52
N ALA A 29 -16.85 38.49 17.19
CA ALA A 29 -17.97 37.58 16.95
C ALA A 29 -18.82 37.28 18.19
N ALA A 30 -18.34 37.61 19.39
CA ALA A 30 -19.11 37.48 20.63
C ALA A 30 -20.17 38.57 20.80
N ASN A 31 -20.10 39.66 20.04
CA ASN A 31 -21.05 40.76 20.15
C ASN A 31 -22.41 40.34 19.58
N GLU A 32 -23.49 40.71 20.26
CA GLU A 32 -24.84 40.50 19.74
C GLU A 32 -25.04 41.25 18.43
N ILE A 33 -25.48 40.52 17.41
CA ILE A 33 -25.86 41.06 16.10
C ILE A 33 -27.25 40.54 15.74
N PRO A 34 -27.99 41.24 14.86
CA PRO A 34 -29.30 40.79 14.40
C PRO A 34 -29.26 39.39 13.77
N GLU A 35 -30.31 38.60 13.98
CA GLU A 35 -30.44 37.23 13.46
C GLU A 35 -30.25 37.15 11.93
N GLU A 36 -30.83 38.09 11.18
CA GLU A 36 -30.65 38.19 9.71
C GLU A 36 -29.18 38.35 9.29
N GLN A 37 -28.42 39.08 10.12
CA GLN A 37 -27.01 39.29 9.87
C GLN A 37 -26.17 38.04 10.19
N CYS A 38 -26.54 37.28 11.22
CA CYS A 38 -25.97 35.95 11.49
C CYS A 38 -26.21 35.00 10.31
N VAL A 39 -27.45 34.92 9.81
CA VAL A 39 -27.83 34.08 8.67
C VAL A 39 -27.00 34.45 7.43
N SER A 40 -26.90 35.73 7.12
CA SER A 40 -26.09 36.22 5.99
C SER A 40 -24.60 35.84 6.10
N ILE A 41 -24.06 35.82 7.33
CA ILE A 41 -22.68 35.38 7.59
C ILE A 41 -22.56 33.86 7.37
N PHE A 42 -23.53 33.06 7.82
CA PHE A 42 -23.50 31.61 7.65
C PHE A 42 -23.62 31.18 6.18
N GLU A 43 -24.49 31.82 5.40
CA GLU A 43 -24.61 31.59 3.95
C GLU A 43 -23.32 31.97 3.21
N MET A 44 -22.72 33.10 3.57
CA MET A 44 -21.46 33.53 2.98
C MET A 44 -20.34 32.53 3.28
N SER A 45 -20.24 32.08 4.53
CA SER A 45 -19.28 31.05 4.93
C SER A 45 -19.48 29.74 4.17
N SER A 46 -20.73 29.31 3.94
CA SER A 46 -21.00 28.08 3.20
C SER A 46 -20.55 28.20 1.74
N LEU A 47 -20.79 29.36 1.11
CA LEU A 47 -20.34 29.66 -0.25
C LEU A 47 -18.81 29.70 -0.33
N TRP A 48 -18.14 30.43 0.56
CA TRP A 48 -16.67 30.56 0.57
C TRP A 48 -15.97 29.23 0.77
N MET A 49 -16.54 28.36 1.60
CA MET A 49 -16.01 27.01 1.79
C MET A 49 -16.27 26.14 0.55
N SER A 50 -17.43 26.26 -0.10
CA SER A 50 -17.84 25.34 -1.17
C SER A 50 -17.30 25.67 -2.55
N ASP A 51 -16.92 26.92 -2.80
CA ASP A 51 -16.46 27.41 -4.11
C ASP A 51 -15.23 26.67 -4.65
N GLY A 52 -14.39 26.09 -3.78
CA GLY A 52 -13.30 25.18 -4.16
C GLY A 52 -12.11 25.82 -4.90
N ASN A 53 -12.21 27.09 -5.31
CA ASN A 53 -11.21 27.76 -6.15
C ASN A 53 -10.11 28.51 -5.37
N SER A 54 -10.28 28.69 -4.06
CA SER A 54 -9.32 29.44 -3.23
C SER A 54 -9.17 28.82 -1.84
N GLU A 55 -7.94 28.41 -1.50
CA GLU A 55 -7.59 27.95 -0.16
C GLU A 55 -7.81 29.05 0.88
N PHE A 56 -7.49 30.30 0.54
CA PHE A 56 -7.77 31.47 1.38
C PHE A 56 -9.26 31.62 1.70
N LEU A 57 -10.15 31.49 0.71
CA LEU A 57 -11.60 31.59 0.95
C LEU A 57 -12.11 30.43 1.79
N SER A 58 -11.65 29.21 1.52
CA SER A 58 -12.03 28.04 2.32
C SER A 58 -11.62 28.18 3.78
N ASP A 59 -10.37 28.59 4.05
CA ASP A 59 -9.87 28.83 5.40
C ASP A 59 -10.65 29.95 6.11
N SER A 60 -10.89 31.05 5.40
CA SER A 60 -11.60 32.22 5.92
C SER A 60 -13.06 31.89 6.24
N GLY A 61 -13.74 31.19 5.33
CA GLY A 61 -15.12 30.73 5.51
C GLY A 61 -15.25 29.83 6.73
N LYS A 62 -14.32 28.88 6.91
CA LYS A 62 -14.27 27.99 8.08
C LYS A 62 -14.06 28.78 9.38
N LEU A 63 -13.13 29.73 9.39
CA LEU A 63 -12.84 30.55 10.56
C LEU A 63 -14.06 31.38 10.96
N VAL A 64 -14.67 32.07 10.00
CA VAL A 64 -15.87 32.89 10.22
C VAL A 64 -17.03 32.03 10.75
N LEU A 65 -17.31 30.90 10.10
CA LEU A 65 -18.38 29.99 10.50
C LEU A 65 -18.18 29.46 11.92
N SER A 66 -16.97 28.99 12.21
CA SER A 66 -16.64 28.40 13.52
C SER A 66 -16.78 29.39 14.65
N SER A 67 -16.45 30.66 14.41
CA SER A 67 -16.50 31.69 15.45
C SER A 67 -17.91 32.22 15.66
N TRP A 68 -18.60 32.65 14.60
CA TRP A 68 -19.99 33.12 14.73
C TRP A 68 -20.94 32.01 15.14
N GLY A 69 -20.76 30.79 14.61
CA GLY A 69 -21.59 29.65 14.96
C GLY A 69 -21.43 29.21 16.43
N LYS A 70 -20.26 29.42 17.04
CA LYS A 70 -20.05 29.17 18.47
C LYS A 70 -20.75 30.21 19.35
N HIS A 71 -20.69 31.48 18.98
CA HIS A 71 -21.26 32.58 19.78
C HIS A 71 -22.78 32.74 19.58
N HIS A 72 -23.31 32.40 18.41
CA HIS A 72 -24.74 32.50 18.07
C HIS A 72 -25.35 31.14 17.75
N ARG A 73 -25.15 30.18 18.66
CA ARG A 73 -25.48 28.77 18.45
C ARG A 73 -26.97 28.53 18.17
N ASP A 74 -27.85 29.21 18.88
CA ASP A 74 -29.31 29.05 18.72
C ASP A 74 -29.80 29.55 17.36
N VAL A 75 -29.14 30.58 16.83
CA VAL A 75 -29.40 31.08 15.47
C VAL A 75 -28.87 30.07 14.45
N PHE A 76 -27.66 29.55 14.65
CA PHE A 76 -27.08 28.54 13.76
C PHE A 76 -27.92 27.26 13.71
N GLN A 77 -28.47 26.82 14.85
CA GLN A 77 -29.37 25.66 14.91
C GLN A 77 -30.64 25.87 14.08
N ARG A 78 -31.26 27.05 14.16
CA ARG A 78 -32.46 27.39 13.36
C ARG A 78 -32.15 27.56 11.88
N PHE A 79 -30.94 28.01 11.54
CA PHE A 79 -30.47 28.12 10.16
C PHE A 79 -30.17 26.76 9.52
N PHE A 80 -29.39 25.91 10.19
CA PHE A 80 -28.89 24.66 9.62
C PHE A 80 -29.88 23.50 9.84
N THR A 81 -30.97 23.53 9.07
CA THR A 81 -32.05 22.55 9.12
C THR A 81 -31.83 21.36 8.18
N GLU A 82 -32.69 20.34 8.30
CA GLU A 82 -32.72 19.20 7.37
C GLU A 82 -32.96 19.64 5.92
N ASP A 83 -33.92 20.53 5.70
CA ASP A 83 -34.26 21.07 4.38
C ASP A 83 -33.10 21.86 3.78
N TYR A 84 -32.43 22.71 4.58
CA TYR A 84 -31.22 23.41 4.15
C TYR A 84 -30.13 22.41 3.74
N LEU A 85 -29.85 21.41 4.57
CA LEU A 85 -28.80 20.43 4.29
C LEU A 85 -29.13 19.59 3.04
N VAL A 86 -30.38 19.19 2.86
CA VAL A 86 -30.84 18.46 1.66
C VAL A 86 -30.61 19.28 0.40
N ARG A 87 -31.00 20.57 0.40
CA ARG A 87 -30.81 21.50 -0.73
C ARG A 87 -29.34 21.78 -1.01
N PHE A 88 -28.55 22.00 0.04
CA PHE A 88 -27.11 22.24 -0.08
C PHE A 88 -26.38 21.05 -0.71
N LEU A 89 -26.86 19.83 -0.44
CA LEU A 89 -26.24 18.59 -0.92
C LEU A 89 -26.91 18.01 -2.17
N ASP A 90 -27.87 18.70 -2.78
CA ASP A 90 -28.76 18.14 -3.81
C ASP A 90 -27.99 17.76 -5.08
N ASP A 91 -27.06 18.61 -5.49
CA ASP A 91 -26.20 18.38 -6.65
C ASP A 91 -24.86 17.75 -6.24
N ALA A 92 -24.80 16.42 -6.27
CA ALA A 92 -23.61 15.66 -5.92
C ALA A 92 -22.41 15.95 -6.85
N ASP A 93 -22.67 16.35 -8.10
CA ASP A 93 -21.62 16.68 -9.08
C ASP A 93 -20.96 18.02 -8.76
N LYS A 94 -21.67 18.95 -8.11
CA LYS A 94 -21.11 20.23 -7.66
C LYS A 94 -20.41 20.16 -6.31
N LEU A 95 -20.53 19.06 -5.57
CA LEU A 95 -19.88 18.95 -4.26
C LEU A 95 -18.36 19.01 -4.39
N THR A 96 -17.76 19.88 -3.58
CA THR A 96 -16.32 20.02 -3.44
C THR A 96 -15.85 19.44 -2.11
N ILE A 97 -14.53 19.27 -1.97
CA ILE A 97 -13.91 18.93 -0.67
C ILE A 97 -14.32 19.97 0.40
N GLY A 98 -14.43 21.23 -0.01
CA GLY A 98 -14.88 22.33 0.81
C GLY A 98 -16.33 22.17 1.30
N SER A 99 -17.24 21.69 0.45
CA SER A 99 -18.62 21.36 0.85
C SER A 99 -18.65 20.29 1.95
N VAL A 100 -17.83 19.24 1.84
CA VAL A 100 -17.72 18.19 2.87
C VAL A 100 -17.15 18.76 4.17
N ASN A 101 -16.15 19.64 4.08
CA ASN A 101 -15.56 20.30 5.25
C ASN A 101 -16.53 21.30 5.92
N TYR A 102 -17.41 21.93 5.15
CA TYR A 102 -18.49 22.78 5.67
C TYR A 102 -19.45 21.95 6.51
N VAL A 103 -19.91 20.80 5.99
CA VAL A 103 -20.76 19.86 6.75
C VAL A 103 -20.09 19.41 8.05
N ARG A 104 -18.80 19.04 8.01
CA ARG A 104 -18.03 18.68 9.21
C ARG A 104 -18.03 19.82 10.24
N THR A 105 -17.72 21.03 9.78
CA THR A 105 -17.67 22.21 10.66
C THR A 105 -19.05 22.52 11.25
N ALA A 106 -20.13 22.39 10.46
CA ALA A 106 -21.49 22.55 10.93
C ALA A 106 -21.87 21.48 11.98
N PHE A 107 -21.45 20.23 11.80
CA PHE A 107 -21.68 19.16 12.76
C PHE A 107 -20.95 19.39 14.08
N ASP A 108 -19.73 19.92 14.06
CA ASP A 108 -19.03 20.33 15.28
C ASP A 108 -19.82 21.38 16.08
N LEU A 109 -20.41 22.36 15.39
CA LEU A 109 -21.23 23.40 16.02
C LEU A 109 -22.55 22.86 16.59
N LEU A 110 -23.12 21.83 15.97
CA LEU A 110 -24.42 21.25 16.31
C LEU A 110 -24.34 20.04 17.24
N GLN A 111 -23.16 19.68 17.76
CA GLN A 111 -23.01 18.58 18.72
C GLN A 111 -23.95 18.77 19.93
N HIS A 112 -24.59 17.72 20.42
CA HIS A 112 -25.55 17.81 21.54
C HIS A 112 -26.83 18.63 21.26
N THR A 113 -27.13 18.98 20.00
CA THR A 113 -28.45 19.51 19.63
C THR A 113 -29.42 18.36 19.30
N PRO A 114 -30.74 18.54 19.51
CA PRO A 114 -31.72 17.46 19.27
C PRO A 114 -31.82 17.04 17.80
N GLN A 115 -31.58 17.96 16.86
CA GLN A 115 -31.70 17.70 15.41
C GLN A 115 -30.50 16.96 14.79
N ILE A 116 -29.40 16.77 15.53
CA ILE A 116 -28.16 16.24 14.94
C ILE A 116 -28.33 14.83 14.35
N PHE A 117 -29.21 14.00 14.92
CA PHE A 117 -29.42 12.63 14.45
C PHE A 117 -30.13 12.56 13.10
N SER A 118 -31.07 13.48 12.82
CA SER A 118 -31.71 13.55 11.51
C SER A 118 -30.72 14.05 10.45
N LEU A 119 -29.88 15.03 10.80
CA LEU A 119 -28.78 15.49 9.93
C LEU A 119 -27.78 14.37 9.60
N TYR A 120 -27.38 13.55 10.58
CA TYR A 120 -26.54 12.37 10.34
C TYR A 120 -27.19 11.36 9.39
N THR A 121 -28.52 11.22 9.48
CA THR A 121 -29.28 10.30 8.62
C THR A 121 -29.25 10.76 7.16
N ILE A 122 -29.28 12.07 6.90
CA ILE A 122 -29.13 12.62 5.54
C ILE A 122 -27.77 12.23 4.94
N ILE A 123 -26.67 12.39 5.70
CA ILE A 123 -25.32 12.01 5.24
C ILE A 123 -25.22 10.51 5.01
N ARG A 124 -25.79 9.70 5.92
CA ARG A 124 -25.82 8.24 5.81
C ARG A 124 -26.40 7.77 4.48
N HIS A 125 -27.47 8.40 4.00
CA HIS A 125 -28.11 8.03 2.74
C HIS A 125 -27.36 8.52 1.49
N ARG A 126 -26.45 9.49 1.62
CA ARG A 126 -25.76 10.12 0.48
C ARG A 126 -24.29 9.74 0.34
N ALA A 127 -23.61 9.39 1.43
CA ALA A 127 -22.16 9.17 1.46
C ALA A 127 -21.66 8.14 0.43
N THR A 128 -22.36 7.01 0.27
CA THR A 128 -22.01 5.99 -0.73
C THR A 128 -22.11 6.51 -2.16
N SER A 129 -23.16 7.30 -2.45
CA SER A 129 -23.36 7.91 -3.77
C SER A 129 -22.24 8.91 -4.10
N TRP A 130 -21.86 9.76 -3.13
CA TRP A 130 -20.79 10.74 -3.29
C TRP A 130 -19.45 10.11 -3.66
N ILE A 131 -19.07 9.03 -2.97
CA ILE A 131 -17.83 8.30 -3.24
C ILE A 131 -17.87 7.70 -4.65
N ASN A 132 -19.02 7.14 -5.07
CA ASN A 132 -19.17 6.53 -6.39
C ASN A 132 -19.15 7.53 -7.54
N ILE A 133 -19.82 8.69 -7.39
CA ILE A 133 -19.94 9.70 -8.44
C ILE A 133 -18.59 10.36 -8.70
N LYS A 134 -17.88 10.80 -7.65
CA LYS A 134 -16.60 11.50 -7.80
C LYS A 134 -15.45 10.54 -8.07
N ALA A 135 -15.42 9.38 -7.41
CA ALA A 135 -14.37 8.35 -7.51
C ALA A 135 -12.92 8.87 -7.39
N ASP A 136 -12.72 10.05 -6.81
CA ASP A 136 -11.45 10.72 -6.61
C ASP A 136 -10.90 10.47 -5.19
N ILE A 137 -9.59 10.36 -5.06
CA ILE A 137 -8.92 10.03 -3.79
C ILE A 137 -9.05 11.16 -2.76
N ASP A 138 -8.94 12.42 -3.18
CA ASP A 138 -8.91 13.55 -2.26
C ASP A 138 -10.31 13.83 -1.71
N PHE A 139 -11.31 13.78 -2.59
CA PHE A 139 -12.72 13.88 -2.24
C PHE A 139 -13.17 12.68 -1.39
N SER A 140 -12.86 11.45 -1.79
CA SER A 140 -13.20 10.25 -1.01
C SER A 140 -12.58 10.29 0.38
N ALA A 141 -11.32 10.73 0.51
CA ALA A 141 -10.69 10.90 1.81
C ALA A 141 -11.37 11.99 2.66
N ALA A 142 -11.90 13.06 2.07
CA ALA A 142 -12.66 14.07 2.79
C ALA A 142 -13.97 13.49 3.36
N VAL A 143 -14.70 12.70 2.56
CA VAL A 143 -15.88 11.97 3.03
C VAL A 143 -15.50 10.96 4.10
N CYS A 144 -14.38 10.22 3.95
CA CYS A 144 -13.91 9.29 4.96
C CYS A 144 -13.59 9.99 6.29
N ARG A 145 -13.02 11.20 6.28
CA ARG A 145 -12.80 11.98 7.52
C ARG A 145 -14.12 12.31 8.21
N LEU A 146 -15.13 12.77 7.47
CA LEU A 146 -16.48 13.01 8.01
C LEU A 146 -17.04 11.73 8.67
N LEU A 147 -16.94 10.58 8.01
CA LEU A 147 -17.46 9.31 8.54
C LEU A 147 -16.63 8.78 9.73
N ILE A 148 -15.33 9.08 9.77
CA ILE A 148 -14.45 8.72 10.89
C ILE A 148 -14.80 9.54 12.14
N ASP A 149 -15.07 10.83 11.97
CA ASP A 149 -15.40 11.75 13.06
C ASP A 149 -16.81 11.49 13.60
N TYR A 150 -17.78 11.24 12.72
CA TYR A 150 -19.18 11.01 13.08
C TYR A 150 -19.64 9.62 12.62
N ASN A 151 -19.44 8.62 13.47
CA ASN A 151 -19.80 7.22 13.20
C ASN A 151 -21.30 7.01 12.91
N HIS A 152 -22.18 7.88 13.43
CA HIS A 152 -23.62 7.84 13.14
C HIS A 152 -23.94 8.14 11.68
N CYS A 153 -23.03 8.79 10.94
CA CYS A 153 -23.18 9.04 9.50
C CYS A 153 -22.86 7.80 8.63
N TRP A 154 -22.43 6.68 9.23
CA TRP A 154 -22.09 5.49 8.45
C TRP A 154 -23.31 4.97 7.69
N PRO A 155 -23.14 4.61 6.40
CA PRO A 155 -24.10 3.80 5.67
C PRO A 155 -24.45 2.52 6.44
N VAL A 156 -25.65 1.98 6.20
CA VAL A 156 -26.17 0.79 6.90
C VAL A 156 -26.64 -0.26 5.89
N GLY A 157 -26.68 -1.53 6.32
CA GLY A 157 -27.06 -2.65 5.48
C GLY A 157 -26.18 -2.76 4.23
N ASP A 158 -26.80 -3.02 3.09
CA ASP A 158 -26.10 -3.23 1.81
C ASP A 158 -25.28 -2.02 1.34
N HIS A 159 -25.70 -0.80 1.72
CA HIS A 159 -24.95 0.41 1.38
C HIS A 159 -23.59 0.47 2.07
N LEU A 160 -23.44 -0.17 3.24
CA LEU A 160 -22.15 -0.21 3.95
C LEU A 160 -21.13 -1.06 3.20
N ILE A 161 -21.52 -2.24 2.70
CA ILE A 161 -20.63 -3.08 1.90
C ILE A 161 -20.36 -2.46 0.53
N GLN A 162 -21.34 -1.82 -0.09
CA GLN A 162 -21.13 -1.05 -1.33
C GLN A 162 -20.15 0.10 -1.13
N THR A 163 -20.16 0.75 0.03
CA THR A 163 -19.18 1.78 0.38
C THR A 163 -17.77 1.19 0.47
N CYS A 164 -17.62 0.01 1.07
CA CYS A 164 -16.34 -0.69 1.07
C CYS A 164 -15.84 -0.96 -0.37
N PHE A 165 -16.69 -1.46 -1.25
CA PHE A 165 -16.33 -1.70 -2.65
C PHE A 165 -15.97 -0.40 -3.38
N ALA A 166 -16.75 0.66 -3.20
CA ALA A 166 -16.50 1.98 -3.81
C ALA A 166 -15.11 2.52 -3.40
N LEU A 167 -14.76 2.41 -2.12
CA LEU A 167 -13.47 2.86 -1.60
C LEU A 167 -12.30 1.99 -2.08
N VAL A 168 -12.47 0.67 -2.17
CA VAL A 168 -11.47 -0.22 -2.77
C VAL A 168 -11.28 0.12 -4.25
N ASN A 169 -12.37 0.38 -4.98
CA ASN A 169 -12.31 0.81 -6.38
C ASN A 169 -11.62 2.17 -6.53
N CYS A 170 -11.90 3.13 -5.65
CA CYS A 170 -11.22 4.42 -5.60
C CYS A 170 -9.71 4.25 -5.45
N LEU A 171 -9.26 3.42 -4.49
CA LEU A 171 -7.84 3.11 -4.31
C LEU A 171 -7.24 2.42 -5.53
N SER A 172 -8.00 1.56 -6.23
CA SER A 172 -7.53 0.87 -7.43
C SER A 172 -7.33 1.80 -8.63
N LYS A 173 -8.00 2.95 -8.67
CA LYS A 173 -7.93 3.92 -9.76
C LYS A 173 -7.02 5.12 -9.45
N THR A 174 -6.51 5.24 -8.22
CA THR A 174 -5.64 6.34 -7.81
C THR A 174 -4.38 6.44 -8.67
N GLU A 175 -4.19 7.58 -9.35
CA GLU A 175 -2.94 7.87 -10.01
C GLU A 175 -1.92 8.46 -9.02
N LEU A 176 -0.71 7.92 -9.03
CA LEU A 176 0.38 8.43 -8.20
C LEU A 176 0.98 9.70 -8.81
N PRO A 177 1.05 10.83 -8.08
CA PRO A 177 1.70 12.05 -8.55
C PRO A 177 3.18 11.79 -8.86
N LYS A 178 3.61 12.10 -10.09
CA LYS A 178 4.98 11.81 -10.57
C LYS A 178 5.96 12.95 -10.30
N SER A 179 5.48 14.19 -10.24
CA SER A 179 6.33 15.39 -10.30
C SER A 179 6.43 16.12 -8.95
N SER A 180 5.40 16.06 -8.11
CA SER A 180 5.32 16.83 -6.86
C SER A 180 5.42 15.94 -5.62
N LYS A 181 6.47 16.18 -4.82
CA LYS A 181 6.65 15.50 -3.52
C LYS A 181 5.51 15.82 -2.54
N GLN A 182 4.94 17.02 -2.61
CA GLN A 182 3.85 17.44 -1.73
C GLN A 182 2.54 16.74 -2.09
N GLU A 183 2.21 16.67 -3.39
CA GLU A 183 1.04 15.92 -3.88
C GLU A 183 1.15 14.44 -3.53
N LEU A 184 2.34 13.83 -3.73
CA LEU A 184 2.56 12.44 -3.36
C LEU A 184 2.33 12.19 -1.86
N LYS A 185 2.82 13.08 -0.99
CA LYS A 185 2.56 13.00 0.45
C LYS A 185 1.06 13.13 0.78
N SER A 186 0.35 14.03 0.11
CA SER A 186 -1.10 14.20 0.28
C SER A 186 -1.86 12.95 -0.15
N CYS A 187 -1.53 12.40 -1.33
CA CYS A 187 -2.08 11.16 -1.86
C CYS A 187 -1.89 9.99 -0.90
N ILE A 188 -0.68 9.80 -0.35
CA ILE A 188 -0.39 8.74 0.64
C ILE A 188 -1.25 8.92 1.90
N ARG A 189 -1.37 10.15 2.41
CA ARG A 189 -2.21 10.47 3.58
C ARG A 189 -3.69 10.21 3.31
N ASN A 190 -4.18 10.57 2.13
CA ASN A 190 -5.58 10.39 1.75
C ASN A 190 -5.92 8.90 1.55
N ALA A 191 -5.06 8.12 0.88
CA ALA A 191 -5.19 6.66 0.84
C ALA A 191 -5.16 6.04 2.24
N GLY A 192 -4.26 6.49 3.13
CA GLY A 192 -4.24 6.04 4.52
C GLY A 192 -5.52 6.36 5.30
N THR A 193 -6.17 7.49 4.99
CA THR A 193 -7.47 7.87 5.58
C THR A 193 -8.59 6.93 5.12
N ILE A 194 -8.65 6.64 3.82
CA ILE A 194 -9.60 5.67 3.26
C ILE A 194 -9.40 4.29 3.91
N ALA A 195 -8.15 3.85 3.98
CA ALA A 195 -7.79 2.56 4.55
C ALA A 195 -8.12 2.48 6.06
N ALA A 196 -7.99 3.58 6.79
CA ALA A 196 -8.39 3.67 8.20
C ALA A 196 -9.91 3.55 8.41
N LEU A 197 -10.73 4.17 7.54
CA LEU A 197 -12.19 3.98 7.60
C LEU A 197 -12.56 2.53 7.30
N LEU A 198 -12.00 1.96 6.22
CA LEU A 198 -12.23 0.56 5.85
C LEU A 198 -11.91 -0.38 7.02
N ASN A 199 -10.75 -0.20 7.68
CA ASN A 199 -10.37 -0.97 8.84
C ASN A 199 -11.39 -0.85 10.00
N ARG A 200 -11.88 0.36 10.28
CA ARG A 200 -12.93 0.56 11.31
C ARG A 200 -14.23 -0.18 10.95
N ILE A 201 -14.61 -0.19 9.68
CA ILE A 201 -15.80 -0.90 9.20
C ILE A 201 -15.59 -2.41 9.36
N TRP A 202 -14.46 -2.96 8.88
CA TRP A 202 -14.16 -4.39 8.96
C TRP A 202 -14.04 -4.88 10.40
N THR A 203 -13.43 -4.08 11.28
CA THR A 203 -13.33 -4.40 12.71
C THR A 203 -14.70 -4.63 13.33
N LYS A 204 -15.70 -3.82 12.96
CA LYS A 204 -17.09 -3.95 13.44
C LYS A 204 -17.93 -4.97 12.66
N ASN A 205 -17.54 -5.32 11.44
CA ASN A 205 -18.31 -6.15 10.51
C ASN A 205 -17.38 -7.23 9.90
N GLN A 206 -16.95 -8.18 10.73
CA GLN A 206 -15.99 -9.23 10.31
C GLN A 206 -16.53 -10.09 9.16
N ASN A 207 -17.85 -10.24 9.07
CA ASN A 207 -18.55 -10.94 7.98
C ASN A 207 -18.30 -10.32 6.59
N PHE A 208 -17.87 -9.05 6.51
CA PHE A 208 -17.56 -8.40 5.24
C PHE A 208 -16.16 -8.71 4.71
N ILE A 209 -15.24 -9.20 5.54
CA ILE A 209 -13.83 -9.34 5.19
C ILE A 209 -13.65 -10.18 3.92
N PHE A 210 -14.18 -11.40 3.87
CA PHE A 210 -14.01 -12.27 2.71
C PHE A 210 -14.75 -11.76 1.46
N THR A 211 -15.88 -11.08 1.63
CA THR A 211 -16.58 -10.45 0.51
C THR A 211 -15.76 -9.32 -0.10
N VAL A 212 -15.15 -8.47 0.73
CA VAL A 212 -14.25 -7.40 0.28
C VAL A 212 -12.97 -7.95 -0.33
N LEU A 213 -12.40 -9.01 0.25
CA LEU A 213 -11.23 -9.69 -0.32
C LEU A 213 -11.56 -10.32 -1.68
N THR A 214 -12.75 -10.88 -1.85
CA THR A 214 -13.20 -11.40 -3.15
C THR A 214 -13.24 -10.29 -4.20
N GLU A 215 -13.77 -9.12 -3.87
CA GLU A 215 -13.76 -7.96 -4.79
C GLU A 215 -12.35 -7.44 -5.05
N LEU A 216 -11.48 -7.39 -4.02
CA LEU A 216 -10.07 -7.03 -4.19
C LEU A 216 -9.35 -7.98 -5.16
N PHE A 217 -9.51 -9.30 -4.97
CA PHE A 217 -8.92 -10.31 -5.85
C PHE A 217 -9.46 -10.23 -7.26
N LYS A 218 -10.76 -9.95 -7.44
CA LYS A 218 -11.36 -9.70 -8.75
C LYS A 218 -10.69 -8.50 -9.44
N ILE A 219 -10.44 -7.40 -8.73
CA ILE A 219 -9.75 -6.22 -9.27
C ILE A 219 -8.32 -6.57 -9.71
N ILE A 220 -7.53 -7.22 -8.84
CA ILE A 220 -6.12 -7.51 -9.16
C ILE A 220 -5.93 -8.68 -10.12
N SER A 221 -6.94 -9.54 -10.32
CA SER A 221 -6.88 -10.64 -11.28
C SER A 221 -7.48 -10.30 -12.64
N ALA A 222 -8.21 -9.18 -12.76
CA ALA A 222 -8.90 -8.80 -13.99
C ALA A 222 -7.92 -8.44 -15.14
N PRO A 223 -8.14 -8.91 -16.37
CA PRO A 223 -7.36 -8.44 -17.51
C PRO A 223 -7.60 -6.95 -17.77
N GLY A 224 -6.61 -6.25 -18.32
CA GLY A 224 -6.71 -4.83 -18.67
C GLY A 224 -5.74 -3.94 -17.86
N PRO A 225 -6.08 -2.65 -17.64
CA PRO A 225 -5.17 -1.69 -17.04
C PRO A 225 -4.76 -2.14 -15.63
N ASN A 226 -3.51 -1.88 -15.27
CA ASN A 226 -3.02 -2.24 -13.95
C ASN A 226 -3.71 -1.38 -12.89
N PRO A 227 -4.28 -2.01 -11.84
CA PRO A 227 -4.79 -1.25 -10.72
C PRO A 227 -3.62 -0.57 -10.00
N SER A 228 -3.93 0.57 -9.39
CA SER A 228 -2.98 1.34 -8.63
C SER A 228 -2.39 0.58 -7.46
N VAL A 229 -1.11 0.84 -7.20
CA VAL A 229 -0.40 0.31 -6.02
C VAL A 229 -0.93 0.90 -4.71
N ALA A 230 -1.78 1.93 -4.75
CA ALA A 230 -2.47 2.46 -3.56
C ALA A 230 -3.34 1.41 -2.86
N LEU A 231 -3.75 0.33 -3.54
CA LEU A 231 -4.35 -0.85 -2.91
C LEU A 231 -3.46 -1.48 -1.82
N GLY A 232 -2.14 -1.33 -1.90
CA GLY A 232 -1.21 -1.76 -0.85
C GLY A 232 -1.45 -1.09 0.52
N SER A 233 -2.18 0.03 0.57
CA SER A 233 -2.53 0.75 1.81
C SER A 233 -3.45 -0.05 2.74
N ILE A 234 -4.26 -0.97 2.20
CA ILE A 234 -5.19 -1.79 2.99
C ILE A 234 -4.59 -3.11 3.48
N ALA A 235 -3.45 -3.54 2.92
CA ALA A 235 -2.84 -4.85 3.19
C ALA A 235 -2.55 -5.10 4.67
N GLN A 236 -2.23 -4.03 5.42
CA GLN A 236 -1.83 -4.10 6.83
C GLN A 236 -2.95 -4.48 7.82
N PHE A 237 -4.21 -4.40 7.39
CA PHE A 237 -5.37 -4.53 8.29
C PHE A 237 -5.92 -5.96 8.39
N PHE A 238 -5.28 -6.93 7.75
CA PHE A 238 -5.71 -8.33 7.78
C PHE A 238 -4.80 -9.15 8.70
N SER A 239 -5.39 -10.09 9.46
CA SER A 239 -4.62 -11.02 10.29
C SER A 239 -3.88 -12.04 9.41
N PRO A 240 -2.77 -12.65 9.91
CA PRO A 240 -2.10 -13.72 9.18
C PRO A 240 -3.03 -14.86 8.76
N GLU A 241 -4.00 -15.24 9.59
CA GLU A 241 -4.93 -16.33 9.24
C GLU A 241 -5.87 -15.95 8.10
N VAL A 242 -6.34 -14.70 8.08
CA VAL A 242 -7.18 -14.18 6.98
C VAL A 242 -6.38 -14.14 5.67
N ILE A 243 -5.13 -13.68 5.72
CA ILE A 243 -4.24 -13.63 4.55
C ILE A 243 -4.00 -15.05 4.01
N ASP A 244 -3.64 -15.98 4.88
CA ASP A 244 -3.40 -17.38 4.50
C ASP A 244 -4.65 -18.03 3.91
N THR A 245 -5.81 -17.85 4.56
CA THR A 245 -7.09 -18.40 4.08
C THR A 245 -7.46 -17.83 2.71
N ALA A 246 -7.40 -16.51 2.54
CA ALA A 246 -7.79 -15.85 1.29
C ALA A 246 -6.88 -16.23 0.12
N THR A 247 -5.56 -16.26 0.34
CA THR A 247 -4.59 -16.64 -0.70
C THR A 247 -4.72 -18.12 -1.08
N ASN A 248 -4.97 -19.02 -0.12
CA ASN A 248 -5.24 -20.44 -0.41
C ASN A 248 -6.54 -20.64 -1.18
N MET A 249 -7.61 -19.92 -0.82
CA MET A 249 -8.91 -20.00 -1.53
C MET A 249 -8.75 -19.62 -3.00
N VAL A 250 -8.04 -18.52 -3.29
CA VAL A 250 -7.83 -18.03 -4.66
C VAL A 250 -6.90 -18.96 -5.44
N ALA A 251 -5.78 -19.39 -4.86
CA ALA A 251 -4.81 -20.25 -5.53
C ALA A 251 -5.39 -21.63 -5.92
N ARG A 252 -6.37 -22.14 -5.15
CA ARG A 252 -7.03 -23.43 -5.39
C ARG A 252 -8.35 -23.31 -6.15
N SER A 253 -8.80 -22.09 -6.45
CA SER A 253 -10.09 -21.89 -7.09
C SER A 253 -10.05 -22.40 -8.53
N PRO A 254 -10.94 -23.33 -8.93
CA PRO A 254 -10.99 -23.81 -10.31
C PRO A 254 -11.57 -22.77 -11.28
N THR A 255 -12.19 -21.70 -10.75
CA THR A 255 -12.82 -20.64 -11.56
C THR A 255 -11.85 -19.56 -12.00
N VAL A 256 -10.63 -19.53 -11.44
CA VAL A 256 -9.61 -18.52 -11.74
C VAL A 256 -8.56 -19.14 -12.64
N SER A 257 -8.36 -18.56 -13.83
CA SER A 257 -7.33 -19.03 -14.78
C SER A 257 -5.91 -18.76 -14.27
N ASP A 258 -4.95 -19.51 -14.79
CA ASP A 258 -3.53 -19.34 -14.46
C ASP A 258 -3.01 -17.94 -14.86
N ASP A 259 -3.49 -17.38 -15.96
CA ASP A 259 -3.18 -16.00 -16.37
C ASP A 259 -3.67 -14.98 -15.34
N ASN A 260 -4.88 -15.16 -14.83
CA ASN A 260 -5.46 -14.28 -13.82
C ASN A 260 -4.73 -14.39 -12.47
N LEU A 261 -4.28 -15.60 -12.09
CA LEU A 261 -3.42 -15.82 -10.93
C LEU A 261 -2.05 -15.14 -11.10
N SER A 262 -1.46 -15.23 -12.29
CA SER A 262 -0.20 -14.57 -12.65
C SER A 262 -0.31 -13.04 -12.57
N LEU A 263 -1.39 -12.47 -13.10
CA LEU A 263 -1.71 -11.05 -12.99
C LEU A 263 -1.87 -10.61 -11.54
N ALA A 264 -2.64 -11.35 -10.75
CA ALA A 264 -2.85 -11.06 -9.34
C ALA A 264 -1.53 -11.04 -8.57
N LEU A 265 -0.69 -12.06 -8.73
CA LEU A 265 0.61 -12.13 -8.08
C LEU A 265 1.52 -10.97 -8.50
N SER A 266 1.60 -10.69 -9.80
CA SER A 266 2.40 -9.60 -10.36
C SER A 266 1.98 -8.23 -9.82
N ARG A 267 0.67 -8.00 -9.67
CA ARG A 267 0.11 -6.75 -9.15
C ARG A 267 0.29 -6.65 -7.63
N MET A 268 0.20 -7.76 -6.89
CA MET A 268 0.56 -7.78 -5.46
C MET A 268 2.04 -7.42 -5.25
N ILE A 269 2.95 -7.97 -6.08
CA ILE A 269 4.37 -7.59 -6.03
C ILE A 269 4.55 -6.10 -6.29
N SER A 270 3.77 -5.51 -7.20
CA SER A 270 3.85 -4.07 -7.48
C SER A 270 3.50 -3.19 -6.27
N TRP A 271 2.73 -3.69 -5.30
CA TRP A 271 2.40 -2.98 -4.05
C TRP A 271 3.64 -2.67 -3.21
N LEU A 272 4.77 -3.36 -3.41
CA LEU A 272 6.07 -2.98 -2.81
C LEU A 272 6.54 -1.59 -3.26
N SER A 273 5.89 -0.98 -4.27
CA SER A 273 6.15 0.39 -4.69
C SER A 273 5.34 1.43 -3.90
N TRP A 274 4.41 1.02 -3.02
CA TRP A 274 3.59 1.92 -2.21
C TRP A 274 4.30 2.27 -0.90
N PRO A 275 4.71 3.54 -0.67
CA PRO A 275 5.53 3.89 0.50
C PRO A 275 4.83 3.72 1.86
N GLY A 276 3.50 3.71 1.88
CA GLY A 276 2.71 3.49 3.09
C GLY A 276 2.35 2.01 3.34
N GLY A 277 2.84 1.09 2.51
CA GLY A 277 2.46 -0.31 2.55
C GLY A 277 3.19 -1.04 3.67
N LYS A 278 2.44 -1.53 4.65
CA LYS A 278 2.96 -2.44 5.69
C LYS A 278 2.38 -3.83 5.49
N ARG A 279 3.15 -4.87 5.81
CA ARG A 279 2.75 -6.30 5.68
C ARG A 279 2.40 -6.74 4.26
N VAL A 280 2.80 -5.97 3.25
CA VAL A 280 2.62 -6.34 1.83
C VAL A 280 3.40 -7.62 1.51
N ASP A 281 4.57 -7.79 2.13
CA ASP A 281 5.38 -9.01 2.09
C ASP A 281 4.62 -10.26 2.51
N GLN A 282 3.82 -10.19 3.58
CA GLN A 282 3.06 -11.35 4.07
C GLN A 282 2.05 -11.81 3.04
N TRP A 283 1.34 -10.87 2.40
CA TRP A 283 0.41 -11.16 1.31
C TRP A 283 1.11 -11.85 0.13
N ILE A 284 2.23 -11.29 -0.33
CA ILE A 284 2.98 -11.83 -1.48
C ILE A 284 3.53 -13.23 -1.14
N ILE A 285 4.19 -13.38 0.02
CA ILE A 285 4.81 -14.65 0.43
C ILE A 285 3.75 -15.73 0.67
N CYS A 286 2.63 -15.41 1.32
CA CYS A 286 1.52 -16.36 1.48
C CYS A 286 0.97 -16.79 0.11
N PHE A 287 0.82 -15.87 -0.84
CA PHE A 287 0.31 -16.23 -2.16
C PHE A 287 1.31 -17.08 -2.97
N LEU A 288 2.61 -16.76 -2.91
CA LEU A 288 3.67 -17.59 -3.49
C LEU A 288 3.64 -19.03 -2.92
N ARG A 289 3.49 -19.17 -1.60
CA ARG A 289 3.36 -20.47 -0.94
C ARG A 289 2.08 -21.21 -1.35
N ALA A 290 0.95 -20.52 -1.38
CA ALA A 290 -0.34 -21.08 -1.77
C ALA A 290 -0.31 -21.61 -3.21
N LEU A 291 0.28 -20.86 -4.14
CA LEU A 291 0.50 -21.29 -5.52
C LEU A 291 1.43 -22.50 -5.61
N ALA A 292 2.49 -22.55 -4.79
CA ALA A 292 3.39 -23.70 -4.74
C ALA A 292 2.66 -24.97 -4.26
N ILE A 293 1.85 -24.86 -3.21
CA ILE A 293 1.03 -25.97 -2.69
C ILE A 293 -0.01 -26.41 -3.71
N ALA A 294 -0.57 -25.47 -4.48
CA ALA A 294 -1.51 -25.76 -5.56
C ALA A 294 -0.84 -26.29 -6.86
N GLY A 295 0.48 -26.51 -6.85
CA GLY A 295 1.23 -27.05 -8.00
C GLY A 295 1.41 -26.07 -9.16
N LYS A 296 1.18 -24.77 -8.94
CA LYS A 296 1.24 -23.71 -9.97
C LYS A 296 2.68 -23.22 -10.23
N HIS A 297 3.60 -24.16 -10.45
CA HIS A 297 5.03 -23.87 -10.54
C HIS A 297 5.40 -23.00 -11.76
N SER A 298 4.73 -23.17 -12.89
CA SER A 298 4.98 -22.35 -14.09
C SER A 298 4.74 -20.85 -13.83
N ILE A 299 3.66 -20.52 -13.11
CA ILE A 299 3.36 -19.13 -12.69
C ILE A 299 4.48 -18.60 -11.80
N LEU A 300 4.89 -19.37 -10.79
CA LEU A 300 5.95 -18.97 -9.87
C LEU A 300 7.27 -18.69 -10.60
N ILE A 301 7.65 -19.53 -11.56
CA ILE A 301 8.86 -19.36 -12.36
C ILE A 301 8.75 -18.09 -13.21
N GLN A 302 7.68 -17.96 -14.00
CA GLN A 302 7.49 -16.84 -14.92
C GLN A 302 7.46 -15.50 -14.18
N VAL A 303 6.61 -15.37 -13.16
CA VAL A 303 6.48 -14.11 -12.41
C VAL A 303 7.76 -13.79 -11.66
N THR A 304 8.48 -14.81 -11.14
CA THR A 304 9.78 -14.58 -10.51
C THR A 304 10.77 -13.98 -11.49
N LEU A 305 10.98 -14.62 -12.65
CA LEU A 305 11.93 -14.13 -13.65
C LEU A 305 11.55 -12.73 -14.17
N GLU A 306 10.26 -12.44 -14.32
CA GLU A 306 9.79 -11.14 -14.80
C GLU A 306 9.95 -10.02 -13.75
N LYS A 307 9.57 -10.28 -12.49
CA LYS A 307 9.45 -9.23 -11.46
C LYS A 307 10.70 -9.06 -10.59
N LEU A 308 11.61 -10.02 -10.56
CA LEU A 308 12.75 -9.99 -9.67
C LEU A 308 13.64 -8.73 -9.82
N PRO A 309 13.99 -8.25 -11.04
CA PRO A 309 14.78 -7.02 -11.17
C PRO A 309 14.08 -5.80 -10.57
N GLN A 310 12.75 -5.71 -10.76
CA GLN A 310 11.93 -4.68 -10.15
C GLN A 310 11.98 -4.76 -8.62
N VAL A 311 11.76 -5.95 -8.04
CA VAL A 311 11.83 -6.16 -6.58
C VAL A 311 13.21 -5.78 -6.05
N PHE A 312 14.28 -6.22 -6.69
CA PHE A 312 15.66 -5.91 -6.29
C PHE A 312 15.93 -4.40 -6.27
N SER A 313 15.52 -3.67 -7.32
CA SER A 313 15.67 -2.21 -7.38
C SER A 313 14.95 -1.46 -6.25
N ARG A 314 13.91 -2.06 -5.65
CA ARG A 314 13.15 -1.45 -4.55
C ARG A 314 13.90 -1.44 -3.23
N LEU A 315 14.99 -2.20 -3.07
CA LEU A 315 15.85 -2.15 -1.89
C LEU A 315 16.49 -0.77 -1.68
N LEU A 316 16.59 0.05 -2.74
CA LEU A 316 17.07 1.42 -2.65
C LEU A 316 16.13 2.35 -1.87
N PHE A 317 14.87 1.97 -1.61
CA PHE A 317 13.87 2.82 -0.99
C PHE A 317 13.63 2.41 0.48
N PRO A 318 14.08 3.22 1.48
CA PRO A 318 14.02 2.83 2.90
C PRO A 318 12.63 2.42 3.40
N MET A 319 11.57 3.10 2.92
CA MET A 319 10.19 2.92 3.40
C MET A 319 9.62 1.52 3.14
N VAL A 320 10.10 0.83 2.11
CA VAL A 320 9.59 -0.48 1.67
C VAL A 320 10.66 -1.57 1.74
N ARG A 321 11.87 -1.22 2.19
CA ARG A 321 13.07 -2.05 2.10
C ARG A 321 12.94 -3.37 2.84
N GLU A 322 12.38 -3.36 4.04
CA GLU A 322 12.21 -4.56 4.87
C GLU A 322 11.27 -5.57 4.19
N SER A 323 10.05 -5.16 3.84
CA SER A 323 9.10 -6.00 3.09
C SER A 323 9.67 -6.45 1.75
N THR A 324 10.40 -5.58 1.05
CA THR A 324 11.06 -5.91 -0.22
C THR A 324 12.11 -7.00 -0.04
N MET A 325 12.97 -6.88 0.98
CA MET A 325 14.01 -7.86 1.29
C MET A 325 13.41 -9.23 1.64
N ALA A 326 12.31 -9.26 2.40
CA ALA A 326 11.60 -10.50 2.73
C ALA A 326 11.06 -11.20 1.47
N VAL A 327 10.43 -10.46 0.55
CA VAL A 327 9.92 -11.00 -0.71
C VAL A 327 11.06 -11.46 -1.62
N LEU A 328 12.11 -10.64 -1.78
CA LEU A 328 13.29 -10.97 -2.59
C LEU A 328 13.95 -12.27 -2.10
N SER A 329 14.17 -12.37 -0.80
CA SER A 329 14.76 -13.55 -0.16
C SER A 329 13.90 -14.79 -0.41
N HIS A 330 12.57 -14.66 -0.26
CA HIS A 330 11.67 -15.78 -0.50
C HIS A 330 11.68 -16.21 -1.98
N MET A 331 11.64 -15.28 -2.93
CA MET A 331 11.67 -15.58 -4.37
C MET A 331 12.96 -16.32 -4.76
N LEU A 332 14.12 -15.79 -4.35
CA LEU A 332 15.43 -16.36 -4.69
C LEU A 332 15.68 -17.70 -4.00
N LEU A 333 15.40 -17.81 -2.71
CA LEU A 333 15.63 -19.05 -1.97
C LEU A 333 14.65 -20.16 -2.36
N SER A 334 13.50 -19.82 -2.94
CA SER A 334 12.57 -20.82 -3.47
C SER A 334 12.93 -21.26 -4.89
N PHE A 335 13.59 -20.40 -5.68
CA PHE A 335 14.03 -20.66 -7.06
C PHE A 335 15.39 -21.38 -7.08
N GLN A 336 15.44 -22.66 -6.68
CA GLN A 336 16.73 -23.38 -6.51
C GLN A 336 17.15 -24.28 -7.69
N HIS A 337 16.29 -24.43 -8.70
CA HIS A 337 16.48 -25.39 -9.79
C HIS A 337 17.40 -24.88 -10.91
N SER A 338 17.64 -23.57 -10.97
CA SER A 338 18.47 -22.91 -11.98
C SER A 338 19.04 -21.60 -11.42
N PRO A 339 20.25 -21.17 -11.82
CA PRO A 339 20.82 -19.90 -11.38
C PRO A 339 20.17 -18.67 -12.02
N GLN A 340 19.32 -18.86 -13.04
CA GLN A 340 18.78 -17.80 -13.89
C GLN A 340 18.21 -16.62 -13.10
N ALA A 341 17.38 -16.87 -12.09
CA ALA A 341 16.79 -15.81 -11.29
C ALA A 341 17.86 -14.98 -10.55
N PHE A 342 18.83 -15.64 -9.90
CA PHE A 342 19.91 -14.94 -9.22
C PHE A 342 20.79 -14.15 -10.21
N HIS A 343 21.07 -14.74 -11.37
CA HIS A 343 21.88 -14.10 -12.41
C HIS A 343 21.23 -12.84 -13.00
N LEU A 344 19.91 -12.66 -12.91
CA LEU A 344 19.24 -11.42 -13.32
C LEU A 344 19.62 -10.20 -12.46
N ILE A 345 20.13 -10.41 -11.25
CA ILE A 345 20.40 -9.32 -10.29
C ILE A 345 21.85 -9.25 -9.83
N VAL A 346 22.64 -10.30 -10.04
CA VAL A 346 23.97 -10.45 -9.43
C VAL A 346 24.95 -9.34 -9.84
N GLU A 347 24.90 -8.92 -11.09
CA GLU A 347 25.76 -7.82 -11.61
C GLU A 347 25.42 -6.47 -10.98
N HIS A 348 24.20 -6.31 -10.45
CA HIS A 348 23.74 -5.07 -9.81
C HIS A 348 24.00 -5.04 -8.29
N VAL A 349 24.46 -6.14 -7.70
CA VAL A 349 24.76 -6.23 -6.27
C VAL A 349 25.83 -5.23 -5.83
N PRO A 350 26.98 -5.07 -6.52
CA PRO A 350 28.03 -4.15 -6.08
C PRO A 350 27.54 -2.69 -6.00
N ASP A 351 26.74 -2.23 -6.97
CA ASP A 351 26.19 -0.88 -6.99
C ASP A 351 25.18 -0.63 -5.86
N LEU A 352 24.33 -1.63 -5.58
CA LEU A 352 23.40 -1.58 -4.45
C LEU A 352 24.17 -1.50 -3.12
N VAL A 353 25.18 -2.38 -2.94
CA VAL A 353 26.01 -2.42 -1.72
C VAL A 353 26.71 -1.08 -1.52
N LYS A 354 27.33 -0.53 -2.56
CA LYS A 354 27.98 0.79 -2.53
C LYS A 354 27.01 1.90 -2.11
N THR A 355 25.81 1.89 -2.68
CA THR A 355 24.78 2.90 -2.38
C THR A 355 24.31 2.80 -0.93
N LEU A 356 24.04 1.59 -0.44
CA LEU A 356 23.60 1.36 0.94
C LEU A 356 24.71 1.64 1.97
N LYS A 357 25.98 1.29 1.68
CA LYS A 357 27.13 1.67 2.52
C LYS A 357 27.25 3.18 2.67
N LYS A 358 26.97 3.93 1.59
CA LYS A 358 26.97 5.40 1.62
C LYS A 358 25.78 5.99 2.39
N GLU A 359 24.63 5.33 2.37
CA GLU A 359 23.43 5.78 3.10
C GLU A 359 23.64 5.69 4.63
N ASP A 360 24.30 4.63 5.10
CA ASP A 360 24.67 4.38 6.51
C ASP A 360 23.52 4.57 7.53
N SER A 361 22.30 4.26 7.10
CA SER A 361 21.13 4.21 7.97
C SER A 361 20.99 2.83 8.62
N VAL A 362 20.28 2.74 9.77
CA VAL A 362 19.95 1.45 10.42
C VAL A 362 19.26 0.49 9.44
N SER A 363 18.35 1.01 8.61
CA SER A 363 17.66 0.23 7.59
C SER A 363 18.61 -0.28 6.51
N SER A 364 19.59 0.54 6.09
CA SER A 364 20.60 0.14 5.10
C SER A 364 21.53 -0.94 5.64
N GLN A 365 21.98 -0.83 6.89
CA GLN A 365 22.87 -1.79 7.55
C GLN A 365 22.18 -3.16 7.72
N SER A 366 20.94 -3.18 8.20
CA SER A 366 20.13 -4.41 8.32
C SER A 366 19.88 -5.07 6.95
N CYS A 367 19.60 -4.27 5.93
CA CYS A 367 19.45 -4.75 4.56
C CYS A 367 20.75 -5.33 3.99
N LEU A 368 21.88 -4.66 4.21
CA LEU A 368 23.20 -5.13 3.78
C LEU A 368 23.56 -6.47 4.43
N GLN A 369 23.31 -6.63 5.73
CA GLN A 369 23.52 -7.89 6.43
C GLN A 369 22.71 -9.02 5.78
N THR A 370 21.40 -8.81 5.63
CA THR A 370 20.50 -9.82 5.05
C THR A 370 20.85 -10.12 3.58
N LEU A 371 21.19 -9.09 2.80
CA LEU A 371 21.61 -9.24 1.41
C LEU A 371 22.90 -10.06 1.29
N THR A 372 23.87 -9.81 2.17
CA THR A 372 25.16 -10.53 2.17
C THR A 372 24.94 -12.01 2.46
N GLU A 373 24.15 -12.33 3.49
CA GLU A 373 23.80 -13.71 3.85
C GLU A 373 23.08 -14.43 2.69
N LEU A 374 22.11 -13.75 2.07
CA LEU A 374 21.36 -14.25 0.93
C LEU A 374 22.26 -14.51 -0.29
N VAL A 375 23.10 -13.54 -0.67
CA VAL A 375 23.99 -13.65 -1.83
C VAL A 375 25.03 -14.75 -1.63
N HIS A 376 25.61 -14.89 -0.43
CA HIS A 376 26.49 -16.04 -0.12
C HIS A 376 25.76 -17.38 -0.23
N CYS A 377 24.52 -17.46 0.25
CA CYS A 377 23.69 -18.65 0.14
C CYS A 377 23.45 -19.04 -1.34
N LEU A 378 23.15 -18.06 -2.19
CA LEU A 378 22.88 -18.27 -3.62
C LEU A 378 24.14 -18.62 -4.41
N MET A 379 25.28 -17.97 -4.13
CA MET A 379 26.57 -18.33 -4.75
C MET A 379 27.04 -19.73 -4.34
N TYR A 380 26.76 -20.15 -3.09
CA TYR A 380 27.02 -21.52 -2.66
C TYR A 380 26.13 -22.53 -3.40
N ARG A 381 24.83 -22.23 -3.54
CA ARG A 381 23.88 -23.09 -4.25
C ARG A 381 24.19 -23.18 -5.75
N HIS A 382 24.58 -22.08 -6.36
CA HIS A 382 24.83 -21.93 -7.79
C HIS A 382 26.31 -21.66 -8.06
N SER A 383 27.19 -22.56 -7.62
CA SER A 383 28.64 -22.44 -7.82
C SER A 383 29.04 -22.64 -9.30
N GLY A 384 30.28 -22.27 -9.64
CA GLY A 384 30.83 -22.44 -10.99
C GLY A 384 30.93 -21.18 -11.85
N PHE A 385 30.69 -19.99 -11.28
CA PHE A 385 30.73 -18.71 -12.01
C PHE A 385 31.72 -17.71 -11.37
N PRO A 386 33.02 -18.00 -11.32
CA PRO A 386 34.01 -17.17 -10.61
C PRO A 386 34.13 -15.75 -11.18
N GLU A 387 34.07 -15.58 -12.50
CA GLU A 387 34.16 -14.27 -13.15
C GLU A 387 32.96 -13.37 -12.79
N LEU A 388 31.76 -13.96 -12.76
CA LEU A 388 30.53 -13.26 -12.41
C LEU A 388 30.46 -12.91 -10.91
N TYR A 389 30.97 -13.80 -10.05
CA TYR A 389 30.87 -13.65 -8.60
C TYR A 389 32.04 -12.91 -7.95
N GLY A 390 33.19 -12.81 -8.63
CA GLY A 390 34.37 -12.10 -8.13
C GLY A 390 34.07 -10.68 -7.64
N PRO A 391 33.51 -9.80 -8.49
CA PRO A 391 33.19 -8.42 -8.09
C PRO A 391 32.20 -8.33 -6.93
N VAL A 392 31.31 -9.33 -6.80
CA VAL A 392 30.34 -9.42 -5.71
C VAL A 392 31.02 -9.81 -4.41
N LEU A 393 31.93 -10.79 -4.44
CA LEU A 393 32.73 -11.17 -3.26
C LEU A 393 33.60 -10.01 -2.78
N ASP A 394 34.21 -9.27 -3.69
CA ASP A 394 35.05 -8.11 -3.37
C ASP A 394 34.26 -7.02 -2.63
N CYS A 395 33.05 -6.70 -3.08
CA CYS A 395 32.23 -5.67 -2.42
C CYS A 395 31.69 -6.10 -1.04
N LEU A 396 31.59 -7.42 -0.82
CA LEU A 396 31.05 -8.03 0.41
C LEU A 396 32.11 -8.43 1.44
N GLN A 397 33.40 -8.22 1.16
CA GLN A 397 34.53 -8.67 2.00
C GLN A 397 34.46 -8.21 3.47
N ASP A 398 33.84 -7.06 3.74
CA ASP A 398 33.76 -6.46 5.08
C ASP A 398 32.61 -7.04 5.93
N PHE A 399 31.74 -7.88 5.34
CA PHE A 399 30.57 -8.43 6.02
C PHE A 399 30.79 -9.87 6.48
N HIS A 400 29.99 -10.28 7.48
CA HIS A 400 30.05 -11.64 7.99
C HIS A 400 29.59 -12.66 6.94
N LYS A 401 30.46 -13.61 6.63
CA LYS A 401 30.11 -14.77 5.79
C LYS A 401 29.39 -15.83 6.61
N PRO A 402 28.16 -16.24 6.25
CA PRO A 402 27.44 -17.28 6.97
C PRO A 402 28.15 -18.63 6.89
N SER A 403 28.02 -19.43 7.96
CA SER A 403 28.57 -20.80 7.98
C SER A 403 27.84 -21.70 6.98
N GLU A 404 28.53 -22.74 6.50
CA GLU A 404 27.93 -23.72 5.59
C GLU A 404 26.69 -24.41 6.19
N ALA A 405 26.68 -24.65 7.50
CA ALA A 405 25.54 -25.21 8.21
C ALA A 405 24.31 -24.29 8.15
N MET A 406 24.51 -22.97 8.30
CA MET A 406 23.44 -21.98 8.17
C MET A 406 22.91 -21.92 6.75
N ILE A 407 23.79 -21.90 5.75
CA ILE A 407 23.43 -21.91 4.32
C ILE A 407 22.56 -23.13 3.99
N LYS A 408 23.01 -24.33 4.37
CA LYS A 408 22.24 -25.57 4.15
C LYS A 408 20.87 -25.53 4.84
N LYS A 409 20.81 -25.03 6.07
CA LYS A 409 19.54 -24.87 6.80
C LYS A 409 18.57 -23.96 6.04
N TRP A 410 19.02 -22.80 5.58
CA TRP A 410 18.17 -21.85 4.86
C TRP A 410 17.65 -22.42 3.54
N LEU A 411 18.52 -23.03 2.73
CA LEU A 411 18.13 -23.69 1.48
C LEU A 411 17.08 -24.78 1.71
N THR A 412 17.15 -25.51 2.82
CA THR A 412 16.18 -26.58 3.13
C THR A 412 14.82 -26.03 3.55
N GLN A 413 14.77 -24.89 4.26
CA GLN A 413 13.54 -24.34 4.83
C GLN A 413 12.62 -23.65 3.81
N THR A 414 13.15 -23.22 2.66
CA THR A 414 12.46 -22.31 1.74
C THR A 414 12.21 -22.86 0.34
N ALA A 415 12.71 -24.05 0.02
CA ALA A 415 12.39 -24.68 -1.27
C ALA A 415 10.86 -24.86 -1.39
N TRP A 416 10.24 -24.37 -2.48
CA TRP A 416 8.84 -24.64 -2.81
C TRP A 416 8.60 -26.15 -2.75
N ALA A 417 8.03 -26.63 -1.62
CA ALA A 417 7.84 -28.04 -1.27
C ALA A 417 8.68 -28.99 -2.16
N ALA A 418 9.97 -29.12 -1.83
CA ALA A 418 10.96 -29.88 -2.61
C ALA A 418 10.60 -31.38 -2.85
N GLN A 419 9.46 -31.85 -2.35
CA GLN A 419 8.94 -33.19 -2.59
C GLN A 419 8.13 -33.33 -3.89
N ALA A 420 7.60 -32.24 -4.48
CA ALA A 420 6.84 -32.34 -5.74
C ALA A 420 7.73 -32.26 -6.99
N ILE A 421 8.82 -31.49 -6.94
CA ILE A 421 9.70 -31.26 -8.11
C ILE A 421 10.58 -32.49 -8.41
N HIS A 422 10.82 -33.35 -7.41
CA HIS A 422 11.54 -34.61 -7.60
C HIS A 422 10.76 -35.66 -8.40
N MET A 423 9.45 -35.50 -8.61
CA MET A 423 8.61 -36.50 -9.26
C MET A 423 8.39 -36.30 -10.77
N ASN A 424 8.78 -35.15 -11.37
CA ASN A 424 8.52 -34.91 -12.81
C ASN A 424 9.65 -34.25 -13.62
N LEU A 425 10.81 -33.96 -13.03
CA LEU A 425 12.03 -33.72 -13.80
C LEU A 425 12.85 -35.00 -13.81
N ALA A 426 12.52 -35.89 -14.76
CA ALA A 426 13.43 -36.95 -15.14
C ALA A 426 14.81 -36.33 -15.44
N ARG A 427 15.75 -36.54 -14.51
CA ARG A 427 17.21 -36.42 -14.66
C ARG A 427 17.66 -35.54 -15.83
N VAL A 428 17.58 -34.22 -15.69
CA VAL A 428 18.44 -33.33 -16.48
C VAL A 428 19.57 -32.89 -15.57
N THR A 429 20.60 -33.73 -15.49
CA THR A 429 21.92 -33.31 -15.05
C THR A 429 22.38 -32.20 -16.01
N PRO A 430 22.90 -31.06 -15.51
CA PRO A 430 23.52 -30.08 -16.39
C PRO A 430 24.69 -30.77 -17.09
N LYS A 431 24.59 -30.95 -18.41
CA LYS A 431 25.72 -31.41 -19.22
C LYS A 431 26.76 -30.30 -19.20
N SER A 432 27.99 -30.61 -18.79
CA SER A 432 29.14 -29.76 -19.08
C SER A 432 29.24 -29.57 -20.61
N GLU A 433 29.91 -28.51 -21.07
CA GLU A 433 30.20 -28.28 -22.49
C GLU A 433 30.96 -29.46 -23.16
N THR A 434 31.51 -30.38 -22.36
CA THR A 434 32.18 -31.61 -22.80
C THR A 434 31.28 -32.86 -22.82
N GLY A 435 30.00 -32.73 -22.46
CA GLY A 435 29.02 -33.83 -22.52
C GLY A 435 29.21 -34.95 -21.49
N ARG A 436 30.04 -34.75 -20.45
CA ARG A 436 30.32 -35.78 -19.43
C ARG A 436 29.78 -35.37 -18.06
N THR A 437 29.00 -36.24 -17.44
CA THR A 437 28.56 -36.10 -16.04
C THR A 437 29.78 -36.16 -15.11
N GLY A 438 30.01 -35.08 -14.36
CA GLY A 438 31.00 -35.07 -13.29
C GLY A 438 30.64 -36.08 -12.21
N LEU A 439 31.58 -36.95 -11.84
CA LEU A 439 31.42 -37.89 -10.73
C LEU A 439 31.41 -37.11 -9.41
N VAL A 440 30.42 -37.37 -8.56
CA VAL A 440 30.41 -36.90 -7.17
C VAL A 440 31.56 -37.62 -6.45
N ASN A 441 32.54 -36.85 -5.98
CA ASN A 441 33.75 -37.40 -5.39
C ASN A 441 33.44 -37.94 -3.98
N LEU A 442 33.11 -39.23 -3.88
CA LEU A 442 32.80 -39.93 -2.63
C LEU A 442 34.08 -40.33 -1.84
N GLY A 443 35.24 -39.77 -2.16
CA GLY A 443 36.53 -40.10 -1.53
C GLY A 443 37.11 -41.47 -1.93
N ASN A 444 36.32 -42.34 -2.56
CA ASN A 444 36.73 -43.68 -2.97
C ASN A 444 37.88 -43.70 -3.99
N THR A 445 37.97 -42.68 -4.86
CA THR A 445 39.04 -42.58 -5.86
C THR A 445 40.39 -42.28 -5.20
N CYS A 446 40.40 -41.44 -4.16
CA CYS A 446 41.60 -41.14 -3.38
C CYS A 446 42.05 -42.36 -2.56
N TYR A 447 41.08 -43.10 -2.00
CA TYR A 447 41.33 -44.34 -1.26
C TYR A 447 41.91 -45.44 -2.17
N MET A 448 41.31 -45.68 -3.34
CA MET A 448 41.86 -46.65 -4.30
C MET A 448 43.26 -46.24 -4.80
N ASN A 449 43.50 -44.95 -5.07
CA ASN A 449 44.83 -44.49 -5.46
C ASN A 449 45.88 -44.73 -4.35
N SER A 450 45.52 -44.56 -3.07
CA SER A 450 46.44 -44.87 -1.96
C SER A 450 46.74 -46.37 -1.84
N ILE A 451 45.75 -47.25 -2.08
CA ILE A 451 45.93 -48.70 -2.03
C ILE A 451 46.78 -49.17 -3.22
N ILE A 452 46.52 -48.66 -4.42
CA ILE A 452 47.31 -49.00 -5.62
C ILE A 452 48.76 -48.51 -5.48
N GLN A 453 48.98 -47.30 -4.95
CA GLN A 453 50.34 -46.83 -4.67
C GLN A 453 51.05 -47.67 -3.61
N ALA A 454 50.34 -48.10 -2.56
CA ALA A 454 50.90 -49.00 -1.56
C ALA A 454 51.24 -50.38 -2.14
N LEU A 455 50.38 -50.94 -3.01
CA LEU A 455 50.63 -52.22 -3.67
C LEU A 455 51.75 -52.17 -4.70
N TYR A 456 51.88 -51.05 -5.42
CA TYR A 456 52.97 -50.84 -6.40
C TYR A 456 54.34 -50.68 -5.74
N MET A 457 54.39 -50.23 -4.48
CA MET A 457 55.62 -50.07 -3.71
C MET A 457 56.04 -51.36 -2.97
N LEU A 458 55.32 -52.47 -3.15
CA LEU A 458 55.64 -53.78 -2.57
C LEU A 458 56.45 -54.69 -3.52
N ASP A 459 56.75 -54.24 -4.74
CA ASP A 459 57.61 -54.97 -5.70
C ASP A 459 59.06 -54.44 -5.71
N GLU A 460 59.70 -54.40 -4.52
CA GLU A 460 61.17 -54.45 -4.37
C GLU A 460 61.60 -55.61 -3.45
#